data_AF-A0A934WYU5-F1
#
_entry.id   AF-A0A934WYU5-F1
#
_cell.length_a   1.000
_cell.length_b   1.000
_cell.length_c   1.000
_cell.angle_alpha   90.00
_cell.angle_beta   90.00
_cell.angle_gamma   90.00
#
_symmetry.space_group_name_H-M   'P 1'
#
loop_
_entity.id
_entity.type
_entity.pdbx_description
1 polymer ?
#
loop_
_entity_poly.entity_id
_entity_poly.type
_entity_poly.pdbx_seq_one_letter_code
_entity_poly.pdbx_strand_id
1 'polypeptide(L)'
;MKKLFNNLASVVLVLMCLSCSTYTVTTENLTSQLSGIDSTNLTPVRVRGPLGEEYNYLANPIDAIEVTDKKGNIVELTNMPSIEIRVTETNGKKTIFYFDRILIQENKLIGVQSRFISAIQQSIPLNEITKIEIQDGKKNFVYLSE
;
A
#
# COMPACT_ATOMS: atom_id res chain seq x y z
N MET A 1 -46.66 5.32 -11.06
CA MET A 1 -45.45 6.10 -10.68
C MET A 1 -44.86 5.77 -9.30
N LYS A 2 -45.55 5.07 -8.38
CA LYS A 2 -44.97 4.72 -7.06
C LYS A 2 -43.93 3.57 -7.07
N LYS A 3 -43.94 2.69 -8.09
CA LYS A 3 -42.98 1.58 -8.20
C LYS A 3 -41.59 1.95 -8.72
N LEU A 4 -41.43 3.09 -9.42
CA LEU A 4 -40.12 3.54 -9.89
C LEU A 4 -39.28 4.20 -8.78
N PHE A 5 -39.92 4.88 -7.81
CA PHE A 5 -39.21 5.55 -6.72
C PHE A 5 -38.63 4.57 -5.67
N ASN A 6 -39.27 3.42 -5.45
CA ASN A 6 -38.76 2.41 -4.51
C ASN A 6 -37.50 1.68 -5.00
N ASN A 7 -37.26 1.62 -6.30
CA ASN A 7 -36.05 0.97 -6.86
C ASN A 7 -34.84 1.92 -6.92
N LEU A 8 -35.05 3.24 -6.87
CA LEU A 8 -33.96 4.22 -6.92
C LEU A 8 -33.21 4.32 -5.58
N ALA A 9 -33.92 4.19 -4.47
CA ALA A 9 -33.33 4.19 -3.12
C ALA A 9 -32.39 2.99 -2.89
N SER A 10 -32.71 1.83 -3.47
CA SER A 10 -31.88 0.63 -3.38
C SER A 10 -30.58 0.71 -4.20
N VAL A 11 -30.59 1.41 -5.34
CA VAL A 11 -29.39 1.61 -6.17
C VAL A 11 -28.42 2.63 -5.54
N VAL A 12 -28.93 3.66 -4.86
CA VAL A 12 -28.11 4.66 -4.14
C VAL A 12 -27.45 4.06 -2.89
N LEU A 13 -28.09 3.11 -2.21
CA LEU A 13 -27.55 2.47 -1.00
C LEU A 13 -26.38 1.51 -1.29
N VAL A 14 -26.35 0.89 -2.48
CA VAL A 14 -25.28 -0.04 -2.89
C VAL A 14 -23.99 0.69 -3.31
N LEU A 15 -24.09 1.95 -3.73
CA LEU A 15 -22.93 2.75 -4.18
C LEU A 15 -22.08 3.32 -3.03
N MET A 16 -22.55 3.31 -1.78
CA MET A 16 -21.82 3.91 -0.65
C MET A 16 -20.74 3.00 -0.02
N CYS A 17 -20.66 1.72 -0.40
CA CYS A 17 -19.76 0.75 0.25
C CYS A 17 -18.42 0.49 -0.49
N LEU A 18 -18.10 1.26 -1.53
CA LEU A 18 -16.89 1.06 -2.34
C LEU A 18 -15.70 1.97 -1.95
N SER A 19 -15.76 2.68 -0.82
CA SER A 19 -14.59 3.48 -0.41
C SER A 19 -13.46 2.55 0.03
N CYS A 20 -12.36 2.50 -0.72
CA CYS A 20 -11.10 2.00 -0.16
C CYS A 20 -10.70 2.90 1.01
N SER A 21 -10.33 2.28 2.13
CA SER A 21 -9.72 3.00 3.24
C SER A 21 -8.37 3.53 2.79
N THR A 22 -8.16 4.83 3.00
CA THR A 22 -6.89 5.49 2.79
C THR A 22 -6.43 5.97 4.16
N TYR A 23 -5.24 5.57 4.53
CA TYR A 23 -4.57 5.94 5.76
C TYR A 23 -3.39 6.86 5.44
N THR A 24 -2.91 7.57 6.45
CA THR A 24 -1.71 8.40 6.34
C THR A 24 -0.66 7.96 7.34
N VAL A 25 0.61 8.12 6.99
CA VAL A 25 1.74 7.91 7.89
C VAL A 25 2.73 9.05 7.66
N THR A 26 3.43 9.51 8.71
CA THR A 26 4.48 10.51 8.53
C THR A 26 5.77 9.84 8.02
N THR A 27 6.65 10.62 7.40
CA THR A 27 7.95 10.10 6.94
C THR A 27 8.78 9.57 8.10
N GLU A 28 8.73 10.24 9.27
CA GLU A 28 9.42 9.82 10.49
C GLU A 28 8.86 8.51 11.03
N ASN A 29 7.52 8.38 11.11
CA ASN A 29 6.89 7.16 11.61
C ASN A 29 7.19 5.98 10.68
N LEU A 30 7.05 6.16 9.36
CA LEU A 30 7.41 5.13 8.39
C LEU A 30 8.87 4.70 8.50
N THR A 31 9.78 5.67 8.64
CA THR A 31 11.23 5.40 8.80
C THR A 31 11.53 4.65 10.09
N SER A 32 10.86 5.00 11.19
CA SER A 32 11.02 4.31 12.46
C SER A 32 10.54 2.86 12.38
N GLN A 33 9.37 2.62 11.77
CA GLN A 33 8.78 1.28 11.67
C GLN A 33 9.53 0.36 10.69
N LEU A 34 10.21 0.93 9.68
CA LEU A 34 11.06 0.18 8.75
C LEU A 34 12.54 0.17 9.17
N SER A 35 12.87 0.66 10.37
CA SER A 35 14.24 0.72 10.85
C SER A 35 14.85 -0.67 11.00
N GLY A 36 16.09 -0.84 10.54
CA GLY A 36 16.80 -2.13 10.57
C GLY A 36 16.44 -3.10 9.43
N ILE A 37 15.51 -2.73 8.55
CA ILE A 37 15.20 -3.48 7.34
C ILE A 37 16.03 -2.92 6.18
N ASP A 38 16.91 -3.75 5.64
CA ASP A 38 17.72 -3.43 4.47
C ASP A 38 17.61 -4.54 3.41
N SER A 39 18.40 -4.43 2.34
CA SER A 39 18.42 -5.42 1.26
C SER A 39 18.85 -6.83 1.68
N THR A 40 19.45 -6.99 2.86
CA THR A 40 19.95 -8.28 3.37
C THR A 40 18.92 -9.03 4.22
N ASN A 41 17.89 -8.33 4.73
CA ASN A 41 16.88 -8.88 5.64
C ASN A 41 15.48 -8.96 4.99
N LEU A 42 15.42 -9.13 3.67
CA LEU A 42 14.15 -9.32 2.95
C LEU A 42 13.70 -10.77 2.99
N THR A 43 12.39 -10.98 3.09
CA THR A 43 11.78 -12.31 3.12
C THR A 43 11.33 -12.71 1.72
N PRO A 44 11.70 -13.91 1.21
CA PRO A 44 11.09 -14.44 0.00
C PRO A 44 9.62 -14.74 0.27
N VAL A 45 8.75 -14.24 -0.60
CA VAL A 45 7.31 -14.47 -0.53
C VAL A 45 6.81 -15.01 -1.84
N ARG A 46 5.82 -15.90 -1.75
CA ARG A 46 5.05 -16.39 -2.89
C ARG A 46 3.65 -15.80 -2.81
N VAL A 47 3.17 -15.22 -3.90
CA VAL A 47 1.82 -14.64 -3.98
C VAL A 47 1.05 -15.23 -5.14
N ARG A 48 -0.27 -15.35 -4.96
CA ARG A 48 -1.22 -15.67 -6.03
C ARG A 48 -1.99 -14.41 -6.41
N GLY A 49 -2.04 -14.10 -7.70
CA GLY A 49 -2.80 -13.00 -8.28
C GLY A 49 -4.24 -13.37 -8.64
N PRO A 50 -5.02 -12.39 -9.14
CA PRO A 50 -6.45 -12.51 -9.39
C PRO A 50 -6.84 -13.58 -10.43
N LEU A 51 -5.97 -13.93 -11.37
CA LEU A 51 -6.20 -14.95 -12.40
C LEU A 51 -5.60 -16.32 -12.01
N GLY A 52 -5.15 -16.48 -10.76
CA GLY A 52 -4.51 -17.71 -10.26
C GLY A 52 -3.02 -17.83 -10.60
N GLU A 53 -2.46 -16.81 -11.25
CA GLU A 53 -1.06 -16.72 -11.57
C GLU A 53 -0.21 -16.49 -10.30
N GLU A 54 1.01 -17.00 -10.29
CA GLU A 54 1.85 -16.97 -9.10
C GLU A 54 3.17 -16.23 -9.33
N TYR A 55 3.62 -15.51 -8.31
CA TYR A 55 4.84 -14.71 -8.35
C TYR A 55 5.66 -14.95 -7.09
N ASN A 56 6.97 -14.95 -7.26
CA ASN A 56 7.93 -14.95 -6.16
C ASN A 56 8.70 -13.64 -6.18
N TYR A 57 8.86 -13.01 -5.03
CA TYR A 57 9.70 -11.82 -4.87
C TYR A 57 10.18 -11.68 -3.43
N LEU A 58 11.11 -10.74 -3.22
CA LEU A 58 11.57 -10.33 -1.90
C LEU A 58 10.68 -9.21 -1.37
N ALA A 59 10.17 -9.38 -0.15
CA ALA A 59 9.34 -8.43 0.56
C ALA A 59 10.02 -7.94 1.84
N ASN A 60 9.65 -6.75 2.32
CA ASN A 60 10.00 -6.35 3.67
C ASN A 60 9.28 -7.27 4.69
N PRO A 61 9.94 -7.60 5.82
CA PRO A 61 9.44 -8.59 6.77
C PRO A 61 8.41 -8.05 7.77
N ILE A 62 7.87 -6.85 7.59
CA ILE A 62 6.91 -6.30 8.56
C ILE A 62 5.52 -6.93 8.38
N ASP A 63 4.94 -7.40 9.49
CA ASP A 63 3.61 -8.03 9.47
C ASP A 63 2.47 -6.99 9.47
N ALA A 64 2.73 -5.80 10.00
CA ALA A 64 1.77 -4.71 10.06
C ALA A 64 2.47 -3.35 10.13
N ILE A 65 1.71 -2.28 9.86
CA ILE A 65 2.15 -0.90 9.99
C ILE A 65 1.12 -0.08 10.76
N GLU A 66 1.61 0.70 11.72
CA GLU A 66 0.83 1.72 12.43
C GLU A 66 0.59 2.92 11.50
N VAL A 67 -0.67 3.28 11.32
CA VAL A 67 -1.12 4.34 10.42
C VAL A 67 -2.24 5.18 11.05
N THR A 68 -2.47 6.37 10.53
CA THR A 68 -3.58 7.24 10.95
C THR A 68 -4.75 7.12 9.97
N ASP A 69 -5.95 6.83 10.49
CA ASP A 69 -7.18 6.79 9.69
C ASP A 69 -7.72 8.19 9.34
N LYS A 70 -8.77 8.26 8.52
CA LYS A 70 -9.41 9.53 8.12
C LYS A 70 -10.03 10.31 9.28
N LYS A 71 -10.26 9.67 10.43
CA LYS A 71 -10.81 10.28 11.66
C LYS A 71 -9.70 10.74 12.60
N GLY A 72 -8.43 10.50 12.27
CA GLY A 72 -7.28 10.82 13.11
C GLY A 72 -6.93 9.75 14.14
N ASN A 73 -7.54 8.56 14.08
CA ASN A 73 -7.21 7.47 15.00
C ASN A 73 -5.97 6.73 14.51
N ILE A 74 -5.12 6.34 15.44
CA ILE A 74 -4.02 5.40 15.20
C ILE A 74 -4.61 4.00 15.11
N VAL A 75 -4.30 3.30 14.01
CA VAL A 75 -4.73 1.93 13.76
C VAL A 75 -3.57 1.11 13.20
N GLU A 76 -3.61 -0.19 13.45
CA GLU A 76 -2.66 -1.14 12.85
C GLU A 76 -3.26 -1.69 11.54
N LEU A 77 -2.49 -1.59 10.46
CA LEU A 77 -2.85 -2.13 9.15
C LEU A 77 -1.96 -3.33 8.85
N THR A 78 -2.56 -4.52 8.78
CA THR A 78 -1.87 -5.75 8.41
C THR A 78 -1.26 -5.64 7.00
N ASN A 79 0.00 -6.03 6.88
CA ASN A 79 0.69 -6.07 5.61
C ASN A 79 0.11 -7.18 4.72
N MET A 80 -0.20 -6.84 3.48
CA MET A 80 -0.73 -7.76 2.49
C MET A 80 -0.21 -7.36 1.10
N PRO A 81 -0.16 -8.30 0.13
CA PRO A 81 0.29 -7.95 -1.21
C PRO A 81 -0.59 -6.87 -1.86
N SER A 82 -1.86 -6.76 -1.49
CA SER A 82 -2.78 -5.76 -2.04
C SER A 82 -2.51 -4.33 -1.55
N ILE A 83 -1.68 -4.15 -0.52
CA ILE A 83 -1.39 -2.84 0.07
C ILE A 83 -0.44 -2.04 -0.82
N GLU A 84 -0.81 -0.80 -1.05
CA GLU A 84 -0.05 0.18 -1.82
C GLU A 84 0.30 1.38 -0.95
N ILE A 85 1.46 1.95 -1.22
CA ILE A 85 1.90 3.22 -0.66
C ILE A 85 1.98 4.25 -1.78
N ARG A 86 1.35 5.40 -1.57
CA ARG A 86 1.42 6.56 -2.47
C ARG A 86 2.22 7.65 -1.80
N VAL A 87 3.30 8.05 -2.47
CA VAL A 87 4.21 9.10 -2.04
C VAL A 87 3.97 10.33 -2.92
N THR A 88 3.74 11.48 -2.28
CA THR A 88 3.68 12.78 -2.97
C THR A 88 4.96 13.55 -2.67
N GLU A 89 5.65 13.98 -3.73
CA GLU A 89 6.88 14.77 -3.66
C GLU A 89 6.57 16.27 -3.56
N THR A 90 7.54 17.10 -3.17
CA THR A 90 7.43 18.57 -3.07
C THR A 90 7.05 19.25 -4.37
N ASN A 91 7.45 18.67 -5.51
CA ASN A 91 7.09 19.11 -6.85
C ASN A 91 5.65 18.70 -7.27
N GLY A 92 4.89 18.04 -6.39
CA GLY A 92 3.53 17.56 -6.64
C GLY A 92 3.45 16.22 -7.39
N LYS A 93 4.58 15.64 -7.80
CA LYS A 93 4.65 14.32 -8.41
C LYS A 93 4.16 13.26 -7.43
N LYS A 94 3.36 12.33 -7.94
CA LYS A 94 2.84 11.21 -7.17
C LYS A 94 3.40 9.91 -7.70
N THR A 95 3.96 9.12 -6.81
CA THR A 95 4.53 7.81 -7.12
C THR A 95 3.82 6.76 -6.27
N ILE A 96 3.43 5.64 -6.89
CA ILE A 96 2.80 4.51 -6.19
C ILE A 96 3.78 3.35 -6.18
N PHE A 97 3.95 2.76 -5.01
CA PHE A 97 4.71 1.53 -4.82
C PHE A 97 3.84 0.48 -4.15
N TYR A 98 4.29 -0.76 -4.27
CA TYR A 98 3.82 -1.86 -3.47
C TYR A 98 4.42 -1.79 -2.07
N PHE A 99 3.57 -1.77 -1.04
CA PHE A 99 4.00 -1.49 0.32
C PHE A 99 4.97 -2.54 0.85
N ASP A 100 4.70 -3.82 0.57
CA ASP A 100 5.57 -4.93 0.94
C ASP A 100 6.91 -4.95 0.19
N ARG A 101 7.13 -4.02 -0.75
CA ARG A 101 8.36 -3.92 -1.56
C ARG A 101 8.99 -2.54 -1.49
N ILE A 102 8.84 -1.86 -0.36
CA ILE A 102 9.59 -0.64 -0.03
C ILE A 102 10.66 -0.89 1.03
N LEU A 103 11.69 -0.06 1.01
CA LEU A 103 12.79 -0.03 1.96
C LEU A 103 13.19 1.42 2.22
N ILE A 104 13.74 1.70 3.41
CA ILE A 104 14.40 2.96 3.71
C ILE A 104 15.91 2.74 3.74
N GLN A 105 16.64 3.41 2.84
CA GLN A 105 18.09 3.30 2.75
C GLN A 105 18.69 4.66 2.40
N GLU A 106 19.79 5.04 3.07
CA GLU A 106 20.52 6.28 2.78
C GLU A 106 19.62 7.53 2.69
N ASN A 107 18.67 7.67 3.62
CA ASN A 107 17.71 8.78 3.65
C ASN A 107 16.83 8.87 2.38
N LYS A 108 16.54 7.73 1.75
CA LYS A 108 15.64 7.58 0.61
C LYS A 108 14.63 6.47 0.87
N LEU A 109 13.40 6.67 0.39
CA LEU A 109 12.44 5.61 0.21
C LEU A 109 12.70 4.95 -1.15
N ILE A 110 13.03 3.67 -1.13
CA ILE A 110 13.24 2.86 -2.32
C ILE A 110 12.02 1.96 -2.48
N GLY A 111 11.45 1.91 -3.67
CA GLY A 111 10.29 1.06 -3.93
C GLY A 111 10.21 0.62 -5.39
N VAL A 112 9.39 -0.41 -5.63
CA VAL A 112 9.10 -0.93 -6.97
C VAL A 112 7.68 -0.59 -7.40
N GLN A 113 7.53 -0.19 -8.65
CA GLN A 113 6.23 0.18 -9.23
C GLN A 113 5.53 -1.00 -9.90
N SER A 114 6.30 -2.02 -10.29
CA SER A 114 5.78 -3.22 -10.94
C SER A 114 5.93 -4.43 -10.02
N ARG A 115 4.88 -5.24 -9.94
CA ARG A 115 4.96 -6.51 -9.21
C ARG A 115 5.73 -7.56 -9.99
N PHE A 116 5.71 -7.46 -11.32
CA PHE A 116 6.31 -8.43 -12.23
C PHE A 116 7.77 -8.10 -12.55
N ILE A 117 8.15 -6.82 -12.49
CA ILE A 117 9.46 -6.34 -12.93
C ILE A 117 10.13 -5.60 -11.78
N SER A 118 10.94 -6.32 -11.01
CA SER A 118 11.75 -5.75 -9.91
C SER A 118 12.74 -4.68 -10.37
N ALA A 119 13.14 -4.71 -11.65
CA ALA A 119 14.06 -3.71 -12.23
C ALA A 119 13.44 -2.30 -12.34
N ILE A 120 12.10 -2.17 -12.25
CA ILE A 120 11.42 -0.86 -12.23
C ILE A 120 11.37 -0.37 -10.78
N GLN A 121 12.54 -0.04 -10.27
CA GLN A 121 12.76 0.53 -8.96
C GLN A 121 12.94 2.05 -9.08
N GLN A 122 12.35 2.78 -8.16
CA GLN A 122 12.57 4.22 -8.01
C GLN A 122 12.99 4.51 -6.56
N SER A 123 13.84 5.52 -6.39
CA SER A 123 14.13 6.09 -5.08
C SER A 123 13.58 7.50 -4.99
N ILE A 124 13.10 7.87 -3.80
CA ILE A 124 12.60 9.21 -3.48
C ILE A 124 13.31 9.67 -2.21
N PRO A 125 14.08 10.78 -2.24
CA PRO A 125 14.67 11.36 -1.05
C PRO A 125 13.61 11.68 0.01
N LEU A 126 13.85 11.31 1.28
CA LEU A 126 12.85 11.48 2.34
C LEU A 126 12.48 12.95 2.58
N ASN A 127 13.43 13.86 2.38
CA ASN A 127 13.23 15.32 2.47
C ASN A 127 12.39 15.90 1.32
N GLU A 128 12.17 15.14 0.24
CA GLU A 128 11.29 15.53 -0.86
C GLU A 128 9.85 15.04 -0.65
N ILE A 129 9.59 14.20 0.36
CA ILE A 129 8.25 13.66 0.61
C ILE A 129 7.41 14.66 1.40
N THR A 130 6.25 15.02 0.85
CA THR A 130 5.27 15.90 1.51
C THR A 130 4.07 15.15 2.05
N LYS A 131 3.75 13.99 1.49
CA LYS A 131 2.61 13.17 1.92
C LYS A 131 2.85 11.69 1.63
N ILE A 132 2.48 10.85 2.58
CA ILE A 132 2.42 9.40 2.41
C ILE A 132 1.00 8.93 2.71
N GLU A 133 0.42 8.21 1.75
CA GLU A 133 -0.88 7.56 1.90
C GLU A 133 -0.67 6.05 1.76
N ILE A 134 -1.33 5.27 2.60
CA ILE A 134 -1.37 3.80 2.50
C ILE A 134 -2.81 3.40 2.23
N GLN A 135 -3.01 2.51 1.25
CA GLN A 135 -4.34 2.07 0.85
C GLN A 135 -4.32 0.58 0.51
N ASP A 136 -5.44 -0.08 0.77
CA ASP A 136 -5.69 -1.39 0.17
C ASP A 136 -6.18 -1.17 -1.27
N GLY A 137 -5.36 -1.55 -2.24
CA GLY A 137 -5.70 -1.49 -3.64
C GLY A 137 -6.81 -2.48 -4.03
N LYS A 138 -7.21 -3.39 -3.11
CA LYS A 138 -8.19 -4.46 -3.32
C LYS A 138 -7.88 -5.31 -4.55
N LYS A 139 -6.60 -5.35 -4.94
CA LYS A 139 -6.09 -6.27 -5.95
C LYS A 139 -6.11 -7.63 -5.27
N ASN A 140 -6.85 -8.60 -5.79
CA ASN A 140 -7.03 -9.95 -5.20
C ASN A 140 -5.73 -10.77 -5.21
N PHE A 141 -4.67 -10.23 -4.61
CA PHE A 141 -3.40 -10.88 -4.37
C PHE A 141 -3.37 -11.38 -2.93
N VAL A 142 -2.93 -12.60 -2.74
CA VAL A 142 -2.80 -13.23 -1.43
C VAL A 142 -1.42 -13.85 -1.28
N TYR A 143 -0.84 -13.75 -0.08
CA TYR A 143 0.31 -14.57 0.26
C TYR A 143 -0.12 -16.04 0.24
N LEU A 144 0.69 -16.88 -0.39
CA LEU A 144 0.58 -18.31 -0.25
C LEU A 144 1.48 -18.69 0.93
N SER A 145 0.90 -19.30 1.96
CA SER A 145 1.68 -19.92 3.03
C SER A 145 2.60 -20.98 2.40
N GLU A 146 3.85 -21.04 2.85
CA GLU A 146 4.71 -22.19 2.57
C GLU A 146 4.14 -23.48 3.18
#